data_AF-V5LUF2-F1
#
_entry.id   AF-V5LUF2-F1
#
_cell.length_a   1.000
_cell.length_b   1.000
_cell.length_c   1.000
_cell.angle_alpha   90.00
_cell.angle_beta   90.00
_cell.angle_gamma   90.00
#
_symmetry.space_group_name_H-M   'P 1'
#
loop_
_entity.id
_entity.type
_entity.pdbx_description
1 polymer ?
#
loop_
_entity_poly.entity_id
_entity_poly.type
_entity_poly.pdbx_seq_one_letter_code
_entity_poly.pdbx_strand_id
1 'polypeptide(L)'
;TTLDIENRSAQELWQEVEFFFGWIYVLEMALKIFSLGFNAYWMEGQNQFDFVITWIIVIGETITFFFPSEIPFLSNGEWIRYLLIGRMLRLIRLLLHVQSYKAFVATFLTLIPSLMPYLGILFCVLCVYCSLGLQLFGGIVSSGNPKLEATGLFDNDYLLFNFNDYPSGMV
;
A
#
# COMPACT_ATOMS: atom_id res chain seq x y z
N THR A 1 -11.77 1.88 -30.84
CA THR A 1 -12.69 2.98 -30.48
C THR A 1 -14.05 2.49 -29.99
N THR A 2 -14.69 1.47 -30.59
CA THR A 2 -15.93 0.89 -30.03
C THR A 2 -15.67 -0.08 -28.86
N LEU A 3 -14.57 -0.85 -28.91
CA LEU A 3 -14.16 -1.73 -27.82
C LEU A 3 -13.83 -0.99 -26.51
N ASP A 4 -13.35 0.25 -26.58
CA ASP A 4 -13.05 1.06 -25.38
C ASP A 4 -14.32 1.60 -24.71
N ILE A 5 -15.39 1.81 -25.48
CA ILE A 5 -16.67 2.33 -24.97
C ILE A 5 -17.46 1.21 -24.27
N GLU A 6 -17.45 0.00 -24.83
CA GLU A 6 -18.08 -1.17 -24.22
C GLU A 6 -17.34 -1.61 -22.95
N ASN A 7 -16.00 -1.51 -22.94
CA ASN A 7 -15.21 -1.83 -21.75
C ASN A 7 -15.44 -0.81 -20.62
N ARG A 8 -15.63 0.47 -20.95
CA ARG A 8 -15.89 1.51 -19.94
C ARG A 8 -17.24 1.35 -19.25
N SER A 9 -18.33 1.09 -20.00
CA SER A 9 -19.65 0.89 -19.40
C SER A 9 -19.71 -0.39 -18.56
N ALA A 10 -19.06 -1.47 -19.01
CA ALA A 10 -18.93 -2.69 -18.23
C ALA A 10 -18.13 -2.44 -16.93
N GLN A 11 -17.02 -1.70 -17.00
CA GLN A 11 -16.20 -1.35 -15.84
C GLN A 11 -16.98 -0.51 -14.81
N GLU A 12 -17.75 0.47 -15.27
CA GLU A 12 -18.59 1.30 -14.40
C GLU A 12 -19.67 0.44 -13.69
N LEU A 13 -20.30 -0.50 -14.39
CA LEU A 13 -21.24 -1.45 -13.79
C LEU A 13 -20.59 -2.39 -12.76
N TRP A 14 -19.42 -2.94 -13.07
CA TRP A 14 -18.69 -3.78 -12.11
C TRP A 14 -18.31 -2.98 -10.85
N GLN A 15 -17.89 -1.73 -11.02
CA GLN A 15 -17.54 -0.86 -9.91
C GLN A 15 -18.74 -0.53 -9.01
N GLU A 16 -19.93 -0.29 -9.57
CA GLU A 16 -21.16 -0.09 -8.78
C GLU A 16 -21.54 -1.35 -7.98
N VAL A 17 -21.47 -2.53 -8.60
CA VAL A 17 -21.74 -3.81 -7.94
C VAL A 17 -20.74 -4.05 -6.80
N GLU A 18 -19.46 -3.78 -7.03
CA GLU A 18 -18.41 -3.93 -6.02
C GLU A 18 -18.59 -2.96 -4.86
N PHE A 19 -18.99 -1.71 -5.12
CA PHE A 19 -19.32 -0.73 -4.09
C PHE A 19 -20.46 -1.22 -3.20
N PHE A 20 -21.51 -1.80 -3.79
CA PHE A 20 -22.61 -2.41 -3.05
C PHE A 20 -22.13 -3.59 -2.17
N PHE A 21 -21.29 -4.49 -2.71
CA PHE A 21 -20.67 -5.54 -1.91
C PHE A 21 -19.77 -4.98 -0.79
N GLY A 22 -19.06 -3.87 -1.04
CA GLY A 22 -18.30 -3.13 -0.03
C GLY A 22 -19.12 -2.81 1.20
N TRP A 23 -20.32 -2.27 1.02
CA TRP A 23 -21.25 -1.97 2.11
C TRP A 23 -21.76 -3.20 2.86
N ILE A 24 -21.97 -4.33 2.17
CA ILE A 24 -22.32 -5.60 2.82
C ILE A 24 -21.19 -6.04 3.76
N TYR A 25 -19.93 -5.89 3.39
CA TYR A 25 -18.79 -6.21 4.27
C TYR A 25 -18.72 -5.30 5.49
N VAL A 26 -19.02 -4.01 5.34
CA VAL A 26 -19.13 -3.09 6.48
C VAL A 26 -20.22 -3.56 7.44
N LEU A 27 -21.37 -3.98 6.91
CA LEU A 27 -22.47 -4.48 7.72
C LEU A 27 -22.10 -5.79 8.43
N GLU A 28 -21.44 -6.72 7.74
CA GLU A 28 -20.91 -7.95 8.34
C GLU A 28 -19.94 -7.65 9.49
N MET A 29 -19.00 -6.72 9.26
CA MET A 29 -18.02 -6.27 10.25
C MET A 29 -18.72 -5.63 11.46
N ALA A 30 -19.70 -4.75 11.23
CA ALA A 30 -20.47 -4.12 12.29
C ALA A 30 -21.22 -5.17 13.12
N LEU A 31 -21.88 -6.14 12.48
CA LEU A 31 -22.56 -7.23 13.19
C LEU A 31 -21.61 -8.09 14.03
N LYS A 32 -20.39 -8.36 13.54
CA LYS A 32 -19.36 -9.07 14.33
C LYS A 32 -18.93 -8.27 15.57
N ILE A 33 -18.74 -6.96 15.43
CA ILE A 33 -18.38 -6.08 16.55
C ILE A 33 -19.51 -6.04 17.58
N PHE A 34 -20.76 -5.95 17.13
CA PHE A 34 -21.93 -5.96 18.01
C PHE A 34 -22.12 -7.30 18.74
N SER A 35 -21.84 -8.44 18.09
CA SER A 35 -22.06 -9.76 18.69
C SER A 35 -20.94 -10.20 19.64
N LEU A 36 -19.68 -9.94 19.28
CA LEU A 36 -18.51 -10.34 20.07
C LEU A 36 -18.12 -9.29 21.13
N GLY A 37 -18.51 -8.03 20.92
CA GLY A 37 -18.02 -6.89 21.67
C GLY A 37 -16.66 -6.41 21.18
N PHE A 38 -16.42 -5.10 21.28
CA PHE A 38 -15.23 -4.44 20.71
C PHE A 38 -13.91 -5.03 21.23
N ASN A 39 -13.81 -5.31 22.54
CA ASN A 39 -12.58 -5.83 23.14
C ASN A 39 -12.23 -7.24 22.64
N ALA A 40 -13.20 -8.15 22.56
CA ALA A 40 -12.95 -9.50 22.07
C ALA A 40 -12.62 -9.50 20.57
N TYR A 41 -13.31 -8.64 19.80
CA TYR A 41 -13.01 -8.44 18.38
C TYR A 41 -11.57 -7.95 18.15
N TRP A 42 -11.12 -6.99 18.96
CA TRP A 42 -9.78 -6.41 18.83
C TRP A 42 -8.67 -7.28 19.40
N MET A 43 -8.94 -8.38 20.11
CA MET A 43 -7.90 -9.31 20.54
C MET A 43 -7.46 -10.28 19.44
N GLU A 44 -8.32 -10.51 18.45
CA GLU A 44 -8.06 -11.48 17.39
C GLU A 44 -7.45 -10.79 16.16
N GLY A 45 -6.18 -11.10 15.85
CA GLY A 45 -5.45 -10.46 14.75
C GLY A 45 -6.09 -10.64 13.37
N GLN A 46 -6.84 -11.73 13.16
CA GLN A 46 -7.61 -11.95 11.92
C GLN A 46 -8.74 -10.93 11.76
N ASN A 47 -9.41 -10.59 12.87
CA ASN A 47 -10.49 -9.61 12.90
C ASN A 47 -9.93 -8.18 12.78
N GLN A 48 -8.79 -7.88 13.41
CA GLN A 48 -8.09 -6.60 13.22
C GLN A 48 -7.73 -6.38 11.74
N PHE A 49 -7.18 -7.40 11.07
CA PHE A 49 -6.85 -7.33 9.65
C PHE A 49 -8.10 -7.10 8.80
N ASP A 50 -9.18 -7.84 9.05
CA ASP A 50 -10.47 -7.68 8.36
C ASP A 50 -11.04 -6.26 8.51
N PHE A 51 -10.96 -5.70 9.72
CA PHE A 51 -11.38 -4.33 10.02
C PHE A 51 -10.60 -3.31 9.18
N VAL A 52 -9.27 -3.39 9.21
CA VAL A 52 -8.39 -2.44 8.51
C VAL A 52 -8.61 -2.50 6.99
N ILE A 53 -8.68 -3.71 6.42
CA ILE A 53 -8.90 -3.88 4.98
C ILE A 53 -10.28 -3.38 4.55
N THR A 54 -11.33 -3.68 5.34
CA THR A 54 -12.69 -3.22 5.03
C THR A 54 -12.76 -1.70 5.01
N TRP A 55 -12.19 -1.04 6.02
CA TRP A 55 -12.16 0.43 6.08
C TRP A 55 -11.33 1.07 4.97
N ILE A 56 -10.14 0.54 4.66
CA ILE A 56 -9.29 1.09 3.57
C ILE A 56 -10.03 1.04 2.23
N ILE A 57 -10.68 -0.08 1.92
CA ILE A 57 -11.37 -0.24 0.64
C ILE A 57 -12.62 0.64 0.59
N VAL A 58 -13.42 0.68 1.65
CA VAL A 58 -14.64 1.50 1.68
C VAL A 58 -14.33 2.99 1.59
N ILE A 59 -13.30 3.46 2.30
CA ILE A 59 -12.82 4.83 2.19
C ILE A 59 -12.34 5.09 0.76
N GLY A 60 -11.50 4.20 0.20
CA GLY A 60 -11.01 4.33 -1.17
C GLY A 60 -12.15 4.44 -2.18
N GLU A 61 -13.11 3.51 -2.15
CA GLU A 61 -14.26 3.48 -3.06
C GLU A 61 -15.18 4.70 -2.87
N THR A 62 -15.40 5.12 -1.62
CA THR A 62 -16.21 6.32 -1.31
C THR A 62 -15.54 7.58 -1.88
N ILE A 63 -14.23 7.76 -1.69
CA ILE A 63 -13.54 8.94 -2.22
C ILE A 63 -13.59 8.92 -3.76
N THR A 64 -13.39 7.77 -4.40
CA THR A 64 -13.49 7.64 -5.87
C THR A 64 -14.90 7.96 -6.40
N PHE A 65 -15.95 7.57 -5.69
CA PHE A 65 -17.33 7.82 -6.11
C PHE A 65 -17.77 9.29 -5.89
N PHE A 66 -17.41 9.90 -4.76
CA PHE A 66 -17.85 11.25 -4.40
C PHE A 66 -16.97 12.37 -4.96
N PHE A 67 -15.67 12.13 -5.19
CA PHE A 67 -14.73 13.15 -5.67
C PHE A 67 -14.01 12.72 -6.96
N PRO A 68 -14.74 12.47 -8.06
CA PRO A 68 -14.13 11.99 -9.31
C PRO A 68 -13.22 13.02 -10.00
N SER A 69 -13.37 14.31 -9.70
CA SER A 69 -12.71 15.42 -10.40
C SER A 69 -11.91 16.39 -9.53
N GLU A 70 -12.03 16.33 -8.19
CA GLU A 70 -11.39 17.32 -7.31
C GLU A 70 -9.98 16.90 -6.85
N ILE A 71 -9.65 15.62 -6.94
CA ILE A 71 -8.32 15.12 -6.56
C ILE A 71 -7.57 14.74 -7.85
N PRO A 72 -6.62 15.57 -8.33
CA PRO A 72 -5.86 15.27 -9.56
C PRO A 72 -5.09 13.95 -9.46
N PHE A 73 -4.76 13.51 -8.24
CA PHE A 73 -4.21 12.19 -8.01
C PHE A 73 -5.21 11.08 -8.40
N LEU A 74 -6.50 11.17 -8.03
CA LEU A 74 -7.56 10.18 -8.37
C LEU A 74 -8.01 10.20 -9.83
N SER A 75 -7.83 11.32 -10.52
CA SER A 75 -8.18 11.47 -11.94
C SER A 75 -7.26 10.65 -12.86
N ASN A 76 -6.02 10.41 -12.43
CA ASN A 76 -5.12 9.49 -13.10
C ASN A 76 -5.63 8.07 -12.83
N GLY A 77 -6.13 7.36 -13.84
CA GLY A 77 -6.70 6.01 -13.74
C GLY A 77 -5.80 4.92 -13.12
N GLU A 78 -4.62 5.26 -12.60
CA GLU A 78 -3.79 4.44 -11.73
C GLU A 78 -4.47 4.10 -10.39
N TRP A 79 -5.35 4.95 -9.86
CA TRP A 79 -6.04 4.65 -8.61
C TRP A 79 -6.93 3.43 -8.65
N ILE A 80 -7.50 3.16 -9.83
CA ILE A 80 -8.28 1.94 -10.04
C ILE A 80 -7.40 0.70 -9.85
N ARG A 81 -6.10 0.77 -10.16
CA ARG A 81 -5.15 -0.33 -9.91
C ARG A 81 -4.92 -0.54 -8.41
N TYR A 82 -4.82 0.53 -7.61
CA TYR A 82 -4.68 0.40 -6.16
C TYR A 82 -5.95 -0.17 -5.51
N LEU A 83 -7.14 0.23 -5.97
CA LEU A 83 -8.41 -0.38 -5.55
C LEU A 83 -8.48 -1.86 -5.92
N LEU A 84 -8.04 -2.23 -7.13
CA LEU A 84 -7.94 -3.64 -7.55
C LEU A 84 -7.01 -4.45 -6.64
N ILE A 85 -5.86 -3.90 -6.25
CA ILE A 85 -4.96 -4.55 -5.28
C ILE A 85 -5.64 -4.71 -3.92
N GLY A 86 -6.34 -3.68 -3.43
CA GLY A 86 -7.18 -3.75 -2.23
C GLY A 86 -8.22 -4.88 -2.31
N ARG A 87 -8.84 -5.08 -3.46
CA ARG A 87 -9.77 -6.20 -3.69
C ARG A 87 -9.08 -7.55 -3.68
N MET A 88 -7.87 -7.66 -4.23
CA MET A 88 -7.06 -8.89 -4.12
C MET A 88 -6.68 -9.20 -2.67
N LEU A 89 -6.48 -8.19 -1.82
CA LEU A 89 -6.28 -8.40 -0.37
C LEU A 89 -7.49 -9.09 0.29
N ARG A 90 -8.73 -8.87 -0.20
CA ARG A 90 -9.90 -9.63 0.28
C ARG A 90 -9.81 -11.12 -0.06
N LEU A 91 -9.14 -11.51 -1.14
CA LEU A 91 -8.91 -12.94 -1.43
C LEU A 91 -8.04 -13.59 -0.35
N ILE A 92 -7.10 -12.86 0.25
CA ILE A 92 -6.28 -13.34 1.37
C ILE A 92 -7.16 -13.66 2.59
N ARG A 93 -8.24 -12.89 2.81
CA ARG A 93 -9.26 -13.22 3.83
C ARG A 93 -10.00 -14.52 3.53
N LEU A 94 -10.27 -14.80 2.25
CA LEU A 94 -10.87 -16.08 1.86
C LEU A 94 -9.92 -17.25 2.13
N LEU A 95 -8.62 -17.06 1.89
CA LEU A 95 -7.59 -18.06 2.24
C LEU A 95 -7.54 -18.33 3.76
N LEU A 96 -7.80 -17.33 4.60
CA LEU A 96 -7.86 -17.50 6.05
C LEU A 96 -8.99 -18.45 6.52
N HIS A 97 -10.07 -18.58 5.74
CA HIS A 97 -11.16 -19.52 6.04
C HIS A 97 -10.84 -20.96 5.62
N VAL A 98 -9.92 -21.14 4.68
CA VAL A 98 -9.51 -22.46 4.20
C VAL A 98 -8.52 -23.07 5.19
N GLN A 99 -8.87 -24.21 5.79
CA GLN A 99 -8.07 -24.87 6.84
C GLN A 99 -6.60 -25.08 6.45
N SER A 100 -6.34 -25.44 5.20
CA SER A 100 -4.98 -25.65 4.69
C SER A 100 -4.09 -24.40 4.74
N TYR A 101 -4.67 -23.21 4.56
CA TYR A 101 -3.94 -21.94 4.53
C TYR A 101 -4.08 -21.13 5.82
N LYS A 102 -5.09 -21.44 6.64
CA LYS A 102 -5.35 -20.75 7.91
C LYS A 102 -4.11 -20.68 8.80
N ALA A 103 -3.41 -21.80 8.98
CA ALA A 103 -2.20 -21.85 9.80
C ALA A 103 -1.10 -20.94 9.24
N PHE A 104 -0.85 -21.02 7.93
CA PHE A 104 0.17 -20.22 7.26
C PHE A 104 -0.11 -18.71 7.39
N VAL A 105 -1.32 -18.27 7.05
CA VAL A 105 -1.65 -16.84 7.09
C VAL A 105 -1.72 -16.34 8.54
N ALA A 106 -2.20 -17.15 9.48
CA ALA A 106 -2.17 -16.79 10.91
C ALA A 106 -0.72 -16.63 11.43
N THR A 107 0.19 -17.53 11.06
CA THR A 107 1.62 -17.36 11.40
C THR A 107 2.22 -16.13 10.75
N PHE A 108 1.87 -15.83 9.50
CA PHE A 108 2.35 -14.64 8.82
C PHE A 108 1.87 -13.35 9.50
N LEU A 109 0.57 -13.26 9.82
CA LEU A 109 -0.01 -12.10 10.49
C LEU A 109 0.53 -11.91 11.91
N THR A 110 0.89 -12.98 12.63
CA THR A 110 1.52 -12.89 13.95
C THR A 110 3.02 -12.56 13.88
N LEU A 111 3.68 -12.89 12.77
CA LEU A 111 5.08 -12.54 12.52
C LEU A 111 5.26 -11.03 12.24
N ILE A 112 4.31 -10.37 11.56
CA ILE A 112 4.38 -8.93 11.26
C ILE A 112 4.67 -8.08 12.51
N PRO A 113 3.86 -8.10 13.59
CA PRO A 113 4.13 -7.30 14.77
C PRO A 113 5.41 -7.75 15.50
N SER A 114 5.74 -9.04 15.43
CA SER A 114 6.95 -9.59 16.04
C SER A 114 8.23 -9.10 15.33
N LEU A 115 8.17 -8.89 14.01
CA LEU A 115 9.26 -8.38 13.18
C LEU A 115 9.39 -6.86 13.23
N MET A 116 8.30 -6.14 13.53
CA MET A 116 8.25 -4.68 13.58
C MET A 116 9.38 -4.02 14.41
N PRO A 117 9.72 -4.45 15.64
CA PRO A 117 10.81 -3.83 16.39
C PRO A 117 12.19 -4.02 15.72
N TYR A 118 12.44 -5.18 15.09
CA TYR A 118 13.69 -5.43 14.38
C TYR A 118 13.81 -4.57 13.13
N LEU A 119 12.73 -4.47 12.35
CA LEU A 119 12.64 -3.56 11.21
C LEU A 119 12.80 -2.11 11.64
N GLY A 120 12.24 -1.72 12.80
CA GLY A 120 12.41 -0.38 13.37
C GLY A 120 13.87 -0.06 13.72
N ILE A 121 14.59 -0.99 14.35
CA ILE A 121 16.02 -0.81 14.65
C ILE A 121 16.83 -0.68 13.36
N LEU A 122 16.59 -1.56 12.37
CA LEU A 122 17.24 -1.48 11.07
C LEU A 122 16.95 -0.14 10.38
N PHE A 123 15.71 0.31 10.41
CA PHE A 123 15.31 1.62 9.89
C PHE A 123 16.03 2.77 10.59
N CYS A 124 16.14 2.76 11.92
CA CYS A 124 16.90 3.76 12.66
C CYS A 124 18.40 3.78 12.26
N VAL A 125 19.00 2.60 12.08
CA VAL A 125 20.39 2.50 11.60
C VAL A 125 20.51 3.10 10.20
N LEU A 126 19.60 2.77 9.27
CA LEU A 126 19.57 3.36 7.94
C LEU A 126 19.45 4.89 7.97
N CYS A 127 18.61 5.45 8.85
CA CYS A 127 18.48 6.91 9.02
C CYS A 127 19.80 7.58 9.44
N VAL A 128 20.56 6.96 10.36
CA VAL A 128 21.87 7.47 10.77
C VAL A 128 22.86 7.42 9.61
N TYR A 129 22.93 6.28 8.90
CA TYR A 129 23.81 6.14 7.74
C TYR A 129 23.44 7.08 6.59
N CYS A 130 22.15 7.29 6.32
CA CYS A 130 21.67 8.26 5.33
C CYS A 130 22.07 9.69 5.72
N SER A 131 21.97 10.06 6.99
CA SER A 131 22.37 11.39 7.47
C SER A 131 23.88 11.61 7.35
N LEU A 132 24.69 10.59 7.65
CA LEU A 132 26.14 10.63 7.45
C LEU A 132 26.49 10.69 5.95
N GLY A 133 25.81 9.89 5.12
CA GLY A 133 26.01 9.86 3.68
C GLY A 133 25.72 11.20 3.02
N LEU A 134 24.64 11.87 3.42
CA LEU A 134 24.29 13.22 2.97
C LEU A 134 25.36 14.27 3.34
N GLN A 135 25.93 14.19 4.55
CA GLN A 135 26.97 15.12 4.98
C GLN A 135 28.32 14.88 4.28
N LEU A 136 28.66 13.61 4.00
CA LEU A 136 29.94 13.24 3.41
C LEU A 136 29.94 13.31 1.88
N PHE A 137 28.83 12.94 1.25
CA PHE A 137 28.72 12.73 -0.19
C PHE A 137 27.73 13.67 -0.89
N GLY A 138 27.07 14.56 -0.13
CA GLY A 138 26.16 15.55 -0.69
C GLY A 138 26.85 16.49 -1.67
N GLY A 139 26.25 16.66 -2.85
CA GLY A 139 26.73 17.55 -3.91
C GLY A 139 27.85 16.99 -4.78
N ILE A 140 28.36 15.78 -4.49
CA ILE A 140 29.41 15.15 -5.30
C ILE A 140 28.85 14.62 -6.63
N VAL A 141 27.71 13.93 -6.55
CA VAL A 141 27.03 13.30 -7.68
C VAL A 141 25.88 14.20 -8.13
N SER A 142 26.19 15.22 -8.93
CA SER A 142 25.21 16.18 -9.45
C SER A 142 25.21 16.20 -10.98
N SER A 143 24.03 16.30 -11.58
CA SER A 143 23.88 16.52 -13.02
C SER A 143 24.45 17.90 -13.37
N GLY A 144 25.50 17.92 -14.20
CA GLY A 144 26.24 19.14 -14.54
C GLY A 144 27.65 19.24 -13.93
N ASN A 145 28.12 18.23 -13.20
CA ASN A 145 29.54 18.13 -12.84
C ASN A 145 30.34 17.47 -13.98
N PRO A 146 31.17 18.21 -14.75
CA PRO A 146 31.90 17.65 -15.89
C PRO A 146 32.98 16.65 -15.48
N LYS A 147 33.37 16.62 -14.19
CA LYS A 147 34.29 15.61 -13.65
C LYS A 147 33.61 14.27 -13.40
N LEU A 148 32.28 14.23 -13.37
CA LEU A 148 31.50 13.02 -13.11
C LEU A 148 31.34 12.17 -14.37
N GLU A 149 31.24 12.79 -15.55
CA GLU A 149 31.03 12.11 -16.85
C GLU A 149 32.14 11.13 -17.22
N ALA A 150 33.36 11.32 -16.68
CA ALA A 150 34.49 10.42 -16.88
C ALA A 150 34.62 9.33 -15.79
N THR A 151 33.67 9.26 -14.85
CA THR A 151 33.71 8.31 -13.73
C THR A 151 32.62 7.25 -13.87
N GLY A 152 32.89 6.06 -13.32
CA GLY A 152 31.89 4.97 -13.31
C GLY A 152 30.62 5.29 -12.51
N LEU A 153 30.55 6.41 -11.78
CA LEU A 153 29.34 6.89 -11.12
C LEU A 153 28.29 7.37 -12.13
N PHE A 154 28.73 7.96 -13.24
CA PHE A 154 27.85 8.38 -14.33
C PHE A 154 27.40 7.18 -15.17
N ASP A 155 28.31 6.25 -15.47
CA ASP A 155 28.00 5.05 -16.27
C ASP A 155 26.97 4.12 -15.59
N ASN A 156 26.91 4.11 -14.25
CA ASN A 156 25.98 3.29 -13.47
C ASN A 156 24.71 4.05 -13.06
N ASP A 157 24.46 5.23 -13.63
CA ASP A 157 23.25 6.04 -13.41
C ASP A 157 22.95 6.38 -11.92
N TYR A 158 24.01 6.60 -11.13
CA TYR A 158 23.88 7.03 -9.72
C TYR A 158 23.35 8.47 -9.56
N LEU A 159 22.94 9.11 -10.66
CA LEU A 159 22.29 10.42 -10.63
C LEU A 159 20.91 10.35 -9.95
N LEU A 160 20.23 9.20 -9.99
CA LEU A 160 18.94 9.01 -9.31
C LEU A 160 19.10 8.65 -7.83
N PHE A 161 20.03 7.73 -7.52
CA PHE A 161 20.34 7.27 -6.16
C PHE A 161 21.54 8.01 -5.59
N ASN A 162 21.36 9.33 -5.44
CA ASN A 162 22.41 10.22 -4.94
C ASN A 162 22.17 10.58 -3.47
N PHE A 163 23.23 10.90 -2.74
CA PHE A 163 23.14 11.44 -1.38
C PHE A 163 22.98 12.97 -1.38
N ASN A 164 22.28 13.56 -2.35
CA ASN A 164 22.05 15.01 -2.35
C ASN A 164 20.81 15.42 -1.55
N ASP A 165 19.88 14.50 -1.33
CA ASP A 165 18.73 14.68 -0.46
C ASP A 165 18.43 13.42 0.35
N TYR A 166 17.67 13.60 1.44
CA TYR A 166 17.38 12.53 2.38
C TYR A 166 16.54 11.40 1.78
N PRO A 167 15.46 11.67 1.01
CA PRO A 167 14.73 10.60 0.32
C PRO A 167 15.61 9.78 -0.62
N SER A 168 16.46 10.41 -1.43
CA SER A 168 17.35 9.76 -2.39
C SER A 168 18.46 8.95 -1.72
N GLY A 169 18.89 9.33 -0.51
CA GLY A 169 19.84 8.56 0.30
C GLY A 169 19.21 7.42 1.12
N MET A 170 17.88 7.36 1.20
CA MET A 170 17.14 6.33 1.93
C MET A 170 16.69 5.16 1.02
N VAL A 171 16.54 5.42 -0.28
CA VAL A 171 16.21 4.42 -1.32
C VAL A 171 17.42 3.60 -1.73
#